data_AF-A0AAJ7S806-F1
#
_entry.id   AF-A0AAJ7S806-F1
#
_cell.length_a   1.000
_cell.length_b   1.000
_cell.length_c   1.000
_cell.angle_alpha   90.00
_cell.angle_beta   90.00
_cell.angle_gamma   90.00
#
_symmetry.space_group_name_H-M   'P 1'
#
loop_
_entity.id
_entity.type
_entity.pdbx_description
1 polymer ?
#
loop_
_entity_poly.entity_id
_entity_poly.type
_entity_poly.pdbx_seq_one_letter_code
_entity_poly.pdbx_strand_id
1 'polypeptide(L)'
;MSSYKLIYFNFTGLGEPIRYLLHQSGIEFENKILNVEEWPKIKSTMPLGQVPVLEIDGKPYVQSKAIGRLIAKRNNLYGANDVEEYEIDATIDFVADLSV
;
A
#
# COMPACT_ATOMS: atom_id res chain seq x y z
N MET A 1 11.75 -16.35 -4.23
CA MET A 1 10.57 -15.66 -3.67
C MET A 1 10.89 -14.18 -3.65
N SER A 2 10.00 -13.32 -4.13
CA SER A 2 10.21 -11.88 -4.03
C SER A 2 10.15 -11.43 -2.57
N SER A 3 11.01 -10.51 -2.18
CA SER A 3 11.04 -9.96 -0.82
C SER A 3 10.11 -8.75 -0.74
N TYR A 4 9.10 -8.83 0.12
CA TYR A 4 8.16 -7.74 0.37
C TYR A 4 8.41 -7.11 1.74
N LYS A 5 8.43 -5.78 1.80
CA LYS A 5 8.52 -5.03 3.05
C LYS A 5 7.62 -3.80 3.00
N LEU A 6 6.69 -3.71 3.94
CA LEU A 6 5.78 -2.58 4.10
C LEU A 6 6.29 -1.68 5.21
N ILE A 7 6.55 -0.41 4.88
CA ILE A 7 6.97 0.62 5.83
C ILE A 7 5.79 1.54 6.11
N TYR A 8 5.30 1.55 7.36
CA TYR A 8 4.22 2.45 7.79
C TYR A 8 4.23 2.66 9.31
N PHE A 9 3.42 3.59 9.81
CA PHE A 9 3.30 3.87 11.24
C PHE A 9 2.65 2.74 12.03
N ASN A 10 2.78 2.80 13.36
CA ASN A 10 2.13 1.90 14.32
C ASN A 10 0.62 2.18 14.50
N PHE A 11 -0.10 2.33 13.40
CA PHE A 11 -1.56 2.37 13.35
C PHE A 11 -2.03 1.81 11.99
N THR A 12 -3.34 1.65 11.83
CA THR A 12 -3.96 1.06 10.64
C THR A 12 -3.85 2.02 9.44
N GLY A 13 -4.61 3.11 9.45
CA GLY A 13 -4.57 4.19 8.46
C GLY A 13 -4.50 3.71 7.01
N LEU A 14 -3.66 4.37 6.21
CA LEU A 14 -3.45 4.02 4.80
C LEU A 14 -2.61 2.75 4.59
N GLY A 15 -1.97 2.22 5.64
CA GLY A 15 -1.18 0.99 5.58
C GLY A 15 -2.02 -0.27 5.69
N GLU A 16 -3.16 -0.21 6.38
CA GLU A 16 -3.99 -1.38 6.66
C GLU A 16 -4.58 -2.05 5.41
N PRO A 17 -5.13 -1.31 4.43
CA PRO A 17 -5.62 -1.94 3.19
C PRO A 17 -4.52 -2.74 2.48
N ILE A 18 -3.26 -2.29 2.55
CA ILE A 18 -2.12 -2.98 1.96
C ILE A 18 -1.82 -4.27 2.75
N ARG A 19 -1.85 -4.23 4.09
CA ARG A 19 -1.68 -5.43 4.94
C ARG A 19 -2.75 -6.48 4.62
N TYR A 20 -4.01 -6.07 4.50
CA TYR A 20 -5.11 -6.97 4.13
C TYR A 20 -4.88 -7.62 2.77
N LEU A 21 -4.50 -6.84 1.75
CA LEU A 21 -4.23 -7.38 0.42
C LEU A 21 -3.06 -8.37 0.42
N LEU A 22 -1.97 -8.08 1.15
CA LEU A 22 -0.82 -8.99 1.26
C LEU A 22 -1.20 -10.31 1.94
N HIS A 23 -1.94 -10.24 3.06
CA HIS A 23 -2.42 -11.43 3.76
C HIS A 23 -3.41 -12.25 2.92
N GLN A 24 -4.39 -11.61 2.29
CA GLN A 24 -5.36 -12.26 1.41
C GLN A 24 -4.69 -12.95 0.21
N SER A 25 -3.58 -12.39 -0.27
CA SER A 25 -2.80 -12.94 -1.38
C SER A 25 -1.80 -14.03 -0.95
N GLY A 26 -1.71 -14.35 0.34
CA GLY A 26 -0.73 -15.30 0.87
C GLY A 26 0.73 -14.83 0.72
N ILE A 27 0.96 -13.53 0.58
CA ILE A 27 2.30 -12.95 0.43
C ILE A 27 2.88 -12.70 1.82
N GLU A 28 3.96 -13.41 2.15
CA GLU A 28 4.77 -13.09 3.33
C GLU A 28 5.53 -11.77 3.13
N PHE A 29 5.52 -10.92 4.15
CA PHE A 29 6.16 -9.61 4.09
C PHE A 29 6.71 -9.17 5.45
N GLU A 30 7.76 -8.35 5.43
CA GLU A 30 8.22 -7.63 6.62
C GLU A 30 7.31 -6.42 6.88
N ASN A 31 6.61 -6.39 8.01
CA ASN A 31 5.83 -5.23 8.45
C ASN A 31 6.73 -4.30 9.28
N LYS A 32 7.44 -3.39 8.61
CA LYS A 32 8.33 -2.41 9.25
C LYS A 32 7.51 -1.26 9.84
N ILE A 33 7.25 -1.37 11.15
CA ILE A 33 6.56 -0.34 11.92
C ILE A 33 7.50 0.82 12.23
N LEU A 34 7.07 2.04 11.92
CA LEU A 34 7.75 3.29 12.23
C LEU A 34 7.17 3.93 13.49
N ASN A 35 8.05 4.35 14.40
CA ASN A 35 7.67 5.22 15.50
C ASN A 35 7.57 6.67 15.02
N VAL A 36 6.56 7.40 15.50
CA VAL A 36 6.33 8.80 15.11
C VAL A 36 7.53 9.70 15.44
N GLU A 37 8.24 9.40 16.52
CA GLU A 37 9.46 10.11 16.96
C GLU A 37 10.65 9.94 15.99
N GLU A 38 10.71 8.82 15.27
CA GLU A 38 11.77 8.53 14.30
C GLU A 38 11.48 9.19 12.95
N TRP A 39 10.21 9.51 12.67
CA TRP A 39 9.76 10.03 11.39
C TRP A 39 10.55 11.24 10.87
N PRO A 40 10.84 12.29 11.68
CA PRO A 40 11.59 13.43 11.20
C PRO A 40 12.99 13.07 10.69
N LYS A 41 13.62 12.01 11.23
CA LYS A 41 14.97 11.57 10.87
C LYS A 41 15.00 10.80 9.54
N ILE A 42 13.94 10.04 9.25
CA ILE A 42 13.88 9.17 8.07
C ILE A 42 13.07 9.77 6.93
N LYS A 43 12.25 10.81 7.17
CA LYS A 43 11.36 11.39 6.15
C LYS A 43 12.08 11.74 4.85
N SER A 44 13.27 12.34 4.94
CA SER A 44 14.07 12.72 3.76
C SER A 44 14.58 11.51 2.96
N THR A 45 14.63 10.32 3.57
CA THR A 45 15.06 9.08 2.93
C THR A 45 13.90 8.33 2.26
N MET A 46 12.66 8.67 2.60
CA MET A 46 11.48 8.05 1.98
C MET A 46 11.17 8.73 0.65
N PRO A 47 10.81 7.98 -0.41
CA PRO A 47 10.39 8.59 -1.66
C PRO A 47 9.16 9.49 -1.43
N LEU A 48 9.18 10.68 -2.03
CA LEU A 48 8.19 11.75 -1.83
C LEU A 48 8.05 12.24 -0.37
N GLY A 49 8.91 11.81 0.55
CA GLY A 49 8.83 12.18 1.96
C GLY A 49 7.54 11.72 2.64
N GLN A 50 6.97 10.59 2.19
CA GLN A 50 5.68 10.06 2.63
C GLN A 50 5.74 8.55 2.89
N VAL A 51 4.76 8.06 3.64
CA VAL A 51 4.47 6.64 3.86
C VAL A 51 2.94 6.43 3.68
N PRO A 52 2.45 5.26 3.26
CA PRO A 52 3.15 3.97 3.17
C PRO A 52 4.11 3.85 1.99
N VAL A 53 5.17 3.07 2.19
CA VAL A 53 6.10 2.61 1.14
C VAL A 53 6.11 1.09 1.15
N LEU A 54 5.88 0.48 -0.01
CA LEU A 54 6.05 -0.96 -0.20
C LEU A 54 7.34 -1.20 -0.99
N GLU A 55 8.31 -1.87 -0.38
CA GLU A 55 9.51 -2.33 -1.07
C GLU A 55 9.26 -3.75 -1.61
N ILE A 56 9.46 -3.93 -2.92
CA ILE A 56 9.42 -5.23 -3.59
C ILE A 56 10.77 -5.44 -4.24
N ASP A 57 11.52 -6.43 -3.78
CA ASP A 57 12.88 -6.76 -4.27
C ASP A 57 13.81 -5.53 -4.25
N GLY A 58 13.73 -4.73 -3.18
CA GLY A 58 14.52 -3.51 -2.99
C GLY A 58 14.05 -2.28 -3.77
N LYS A 59 13.04 -2.42 -4.64
CA LYS A 59 12.43 -1.28 -5.34
C LYS A 59 11.29 -0.68 -4.51
N PRO A 60 11.32 0.63 -4.19
CA PRO A 60 10.25 1.28 -3.46
C PRO A 60 9.05 1.62 -4.35
N TYR A 61 7.85 1.34 -3.86
CA TYR A 61 6.56 1.73 -4.42
C TYR A 61 5.84 2.64 -3.43
N VAL A 62 5.22 3.71 -3.94
CA VAL A 62 4.54 4.75 -3.16
C VAL A 62 3.08 4.90 -3.58
N GLN A 63 2.32 5.70 -2.82
CA GLN A 63 0.87 5.92 -2.95
C GLN A 63 0.04 4.67 -2.62
N SER A 64 -0.68 4.72 -1.50
CA SER A 64 -1.38 3.56 -0.92
C SER A 64 -2.35 2.88 -1.90
N LYS A 65 -3.15 3.67 -2.63
CA LYS A 65 -4.09 3.17 -3.64
C LYS A 65 -3.38 2.51 -4.83
N ALA A 66 -2.26 3.09 -5.29
CA ALA A 66 -1.48 2.53 -6.39
C ALA A 66 -0.80 1.21 -6.00
N ILE A 67 -0.27 1.15 -4.77
CA ILE A 67 0.25 -0.09 -4.18
C ILE A 67 -0.85 -1.15 -4.10
N GLY A 68 -2.04 -0.78 -3.62
CA GLY A 68 -3.20 -1.67 -3.54
C GLY A 68 -3.58 -2.26 -4.90
N ARG A 69 -3.73 -1.40 -5.93
CA ARG A 69 -3.98 -1.85 -7.31
C ARG A 69 -2.92 -2.81 -7.83
N LEU A 70 -1.64 -2.53 -7.56
CA LEU A 70 -0.55 -3.41 -8.00
C LEU A 70 -0.68 -4.82 -7.40
N ILE A 71 -0.93 -4.92 -6.09
CA ILE A 71 -1.10 -6.21 -5.41
C ILE A 71 -2.37 -6.89 -5.92
N ALA A 72 -3.48 -6.18 -6.04
CA ALA A 72 -4.75 -6.73 -6.49
C ALA A 72 -4.64 -7.32 -7.91
N LYS A 73 -4.05 -6.58 -8.86
CA LYS A 73 -3.83 -7.06 -10.23
C LYS A 73 -2.93 -8.29 -10.29
N ARG A 74 -1.87 -8.34 -9.48
CA ARG A 74 -0.93 -9.49 -9.44
C ARG A 74 -1.55 -10.77 -8.86
N ASN A 75 -2.62 -10.64 -8.08
CA ASN A 75 -3.22 -11.75 -7.34
C ASN A 75 -4.67 -12.03 -7.74
N ASN A 76 -5.11 -11.54 -8.91
CA ASN A 76 -6.45 -11.76 -9.45
C ASN A 76 -7.58 -11.30 -8.49
N LEU A 77 -7.36 -10.16 -7.82
CA LEU A 77 -8.31 -9.51 -6.91
C LEU A 77 -8.80 -8.16 -7.49
N TYR A 78 -8.72 -7.98 -8.79
CA TYR A 78 -9.12 -6.76 -9.49
C TYR A 78 -10.11 -7.09 -10.61
N GLY A 79 -10.65 -6.07 -11.28
CA GLY A 79 -11.65 -6.23 -12.34
C GLY A 79 -11.11 -7.03 -13.54
N ALA A 80 -11.97 -7.80 -14.18
CA ALA A 80 -11.62 -8.60 -15.36
C ALA A 80 -11.61 -7.78 -16.67
N ASN A 81 -12.20 -6.59 -16.65
CA ASN A 81 -12.34 -5.68 -17.79
C ASN A 81 -12.31 -4.22 -17.32
N ASP A 82 -12.22 -3.30 -18.28
CA ASP A 82 -12.13 -1.86 -18.04
C ASP A 82 -13.29 -1.28 -17.22
N VAL A 83 -14.52 -1.78 -17.42
CA VAL A 83 -15.70 -1.35 -16.67
C VAL A 83 -15.61 -1.79 -15.20
N GLU A 84 -15.25 -3.04 -14.93
CA GLU A 84 -15.09 -3.54 -13.55
C GLU A 84 -13.89 -2.87 -12.84
N GLU A 85 -12.78 -2.66 -13.55
CA GLU A 85 -11.63 -1.91 -13.02
C GLU A 85 -12.04 -0.48 -12.63
N TYR A 86 -12.83 0.19 -13.49
CA TYR A 86 -13.37 1.52 -13.24
C TYR A 86 -14.30 1.56 -12.01
N GLU A 87 -15.21 0.59 -11.86
CA GLU A 87 -16.11 0.52 -10.71
C GLU A 87 -15.36 0.39 -9.38
N ILE A 88 -14.27 -0.41 -9.38
CA ILE A 88 -13.40 -0.55 -8.21
C ILE A 88 -12.68 0.77 -7.90
N ASP A 89 -12.05 1.38 -8.90
CA ASP A 89 -11.31 2.63 -8.71
C ASP A 89 -12.22 3.78 -8.29
N ALA A 90 -13.39 3.93 -8.91
CA ALA A 90 -14.38 4.94 -8.56
C ALA A 90 -14.85 4.78 -7.10
N THR A 91 -15.05 3.54 -6.64
CA THR A 91 -15.43 3.26 -5.24
C THR A 91 -14.30 3.62 -4.28
N ILE A 92 -13.06 3.24 -4.59
CA ILE A 92 -11.87 3.57 -3.76
C ILE A 92 -11.66 5.08 -3.69
N ASP A 93 -11.85 5.79 -4.80
CA ASP A 93 -11.69 7.24 -4.86
C ASP A 93 -12.81 7.95 -4.11
N PHE A 94 -14.06 7.51 -4.24
CA PHE A 94 -15.17 8.01 -3.43
C PHE A 94 -14.91 7.87 -1.92
N VAL A 95 -14.42 6.71 -1.46
CA VAL A 95 -14.09 6.50 -0.03
C VAL A 95 -12.99 7.45 0.44
N ALA A 96 -12.02 7.76 -0.41
CA ALA A 96 -10.97 8.71 -0.06
C ALA A 96 -11.51 10.14 0.02
N ASP A 97 -12.43 10.53 -0.86
CA ASP A 97 -13.07 11.85 -0.83
C ASP A 97 -13.93 12.05 0.43
N LEU A 98 -14.46 10.97 1.01
CA LEU A 98 -15.17 10.99 2.31
C LEU A 98 -14.25 11.22 3.51
N SER A 99 -12.95 10.99 3.36
CA SER A 99 -11.98 11.12 4.45
C SER A 99 -11.59 12.59 4.61
N VAL A 100 -12.39 13.32 5.40
CA VAL A 100 -12.15 14.73 5.79
C VAL A 100 -11.07 14.84 6.86
#